data_AF-B3CRR4-F1
#
_entry.id   AF-B3CRR4-F1
#
_cell.length_a   1.000
_cell.length_b   1.000
_cell.length_c   1.000
_cell.angle_alpha   90.00
_cell.angle_beta   90.00
_cell.angle_gamma   90.00
#
_symmetry.space_group_name_H-M   'P 1'
#
loop_
_entity.id
_entity.type
_entity.pdbx_description
1 polymer ?
#
loop_
_entity_poly.entity_id
_entity_poly.type
_entity_poly.pdbx_seq_one_letter_code
_entity_poly.pdbx_strand_id
1 'polypeptide(L)'
;MLFFWTSKKTFIFVSFSMSDEALRSYFADSQKAGARLVMRGLINNSFTQTKNKTMELGISFDIDPSLFEQYKIDVVPVIVIDDEKRGLTKKLTGHIPLAAALEIMNENTQ
;
A
#
# COMPACT_ATOMS: atom_id res chain seq x y z
N MET A 1 5.68 -19.47 -25.55
CA MET A 1 6.18 -18.79 -24.34
C MET A 1 4.97 -18.34 -23.54
N LEU A 2 4.58 -19.09 -22.50
CA LEU A 2 3.40 -18.77 -21.70
C LEU A 2 3.76 -17.67 -20.70
N PHE A 3 3.17 -16.49 -20.88
CA PHE A 3 3.27 -15.37 -19.94
C PHE A 3 2.44 -15.72 -18.70
N PHE A 4 3.08 -16.14 -17.61
CA PHE A 4 2.40 -16.27 -16.32
C PHE A 4 2.13 -14.85 -15.78
N TRP A 5 0.97 -14.29 -16.09
CA TRP A 5 0.53 -13.09 -15.40
C TRP A 5 0.24 -13.44 -13.94
N THR A 6 1.01 -12.86 -13.02
CA THR A 6 0.66 -12.83 -11.60
C THR A 6 -0.57 -11.93 -11.46
N SER A 7 -1.70 -12.54 -11.12
CA SER A 7 -2.97 -11.85 -10.86
C SER A 7 -3.08 -11.34 -9.43
N LYS A 8 -2.01 -11.47 -8.65
CA LYS A 8 -1.96 -11.08 -7.25
C LYS A 8 -1.32 -9.70 -7.15
N LYS A 9 -2.10 -8.72 -6.71
CA LYS A 9 -1.67 -7.34 -6.50
C LYS A 9 -1.65 -7.05 -5.00
N THR A 10 -0.60 -6.36 -4.55
CA THR A 10 -0.49 -5.91 -3.16
C THR A 10 -0.42 -4.40 -3.13
N PHE A 11 -1.25 -3.79 -2.29
CA PHE A 11 -1.32 -2.35 -2.09
C PHE A 11 -1.10 -2.02 -0.62
N ILE A 12 -0.40 -0.94 -0.35
CA ILE A 12 -0.21 -0.38 0.99
C ILE A 12 -0.76 1.04 0.97
N PHE A 13 -1.89 1.24 1.63
CA PHE A 13 -2.57 2.53 1.71
C PHE A 13 -2.04 3.33 2.90
N VAL A 14 -1.57 4.55 2.65
CA VAL A 14 -0.95 5.45 3.64
C VAL A 14 -1.46 6.89 3.49
N SER A 15 -1.11 7.77 4.42
CA SER A 15 -1.35 9.23 4.31
C SER A 15 -0.20 10.04 4.89
N PHE A 16 -0.08 11.30 4.48
CA PHE A 16 0.87 12.27 5.07
C PHE A 16 0.55 12.70 6.50
N SER A 17 -0.55 12.23 7.10
CA SER A 17 -0.80 12.41 8.53
C SER A 17 -0.05 11.38 9.40
N MET A 18 0.57 10.37 8.76
CA MET A 18 1.47 9.42 9.43
C MET A 18 2.87 10.02 9.59
N SER A 19 3.67 9.46 10.50
CA SER A 19 5.04 9.93 10.71
C SER A 19 5.94 9.62 9.51
N ASP A 20 7.00 10.42 9.33
CA ASP A 20 7.97 10.27 8.25
C ASP A 20 8.67 8.89 8.30
N GLU A 21 8.96 8.40 9.52
CA GLU A 21 9.56 7.08 9.74
C GLU A 21 8.62 5.97 9.28
N ALA A 22 7.32 6.09 9.59
CA ALA A 22 6.32 5.13 9.16
C ALA A 22 6.21 5.10 7.62
N LEU A 23 6.16 6.28 6.98
CA LEU A 23 6.11 6.38 5.51
C LEU A 23 7.34 5.76 4.84
N ARG A 24 8.54 6.02 5.37
CA ARG A 24 9.79 5.39 4.88
C ARG A 24 9.77 3.88 5.08
N SER A 25 9.26 3.39 6.23
CA SER A 25 9.15 1.97 6.51
C SER A 25 8.20 1.27 5.52
N TYR A 26 7.01 1.83 5.30
CA TYR A 26 6.04 1.27 4.35
C TYR A 26 6.53 1.30 2.90
N PHE A 27 7.28 2.34 2.52
CA PHE A 27 7.94 2.38 1.23
C PHE A 27 9.01 1.28 1.09
N ALA A 28 9.88 1.11 2.10
CA ALA A 28 10.88 0.05 2.06
C ALA A 28 10.23 -1.35 1.97
N ASP A 29 9.14 -1.56 2.70
CA ASP A 29 8.37 -2.79 2.66
C ASP A 29 7.69 -3.01 1.30
N SER A 30 7.15 -1.95 0.69
CA SER A 30 6.53 -2.05 -0.64
C SER A 30 7.53 -2.49 -1.70
N GLN A 31 8.74 -1.91 -1.66
CA GLN A 31 9.83 -2.26 -2.58
C GLN A 31 10.28 -3.72 -2.42
N LYS A 32 10.39 -4.21 -1.17
CA LYS A 32 10.78 -5.61 -0.90
C LYS A 32 9.73 -6.62 -1.37
N ALA A 33 8.44 -6.29 -1.24
CA ALA A 33 7.34 -7.19 -1.54
C ALA A 33 6.79 -7.04 -2.97
N GLY A 34 7.31 -6.10 -3.78
CA GLY A 34 6.73 -5.76 -5.08
C GLY A 34 5.32 -5.18 -4.97
N ALA A 35 5.00 -4.53 -3.85
CA ALA A 35 3.72 -3.89 -3.60
C ALA A 35 3.72 -2.42 -4.06
N ARG A 36 2.52 -1.88 -4.29
CA ARG A 36 2.33 -0.46 -4.61
C ARG A 36 1.99 0.31 -3.34
N LEU A 37 2.78 1.36 -3.05
CA LEU A 37 2.45 2.32 -2.00
C LEU A 37 1.46 3.35 -2.56
N VAL A 38 0.27 3.43 -1.98
CA VAL A 38 -0.83 4.31 -2.44
C VAL A 38 -1.09 5.37 -1.38
N MET A 39 -0.89 6.63 -1.72
CA MET A 39 -1.04 7.77 -0.81
C MET A 39 -2.44 8.37 -0.89
N ARG A 40 -3.01 8.67 0.28
CA ARG A 40 -4.25 9.44 0.39
C ARG A 40 -3.97 10.91 0.11
N GLY A 41 -4.23 11.32 -1.12
CA GLY A 41 -4.25 12.71 -1.53
C GLY A 41 -2.88 13.42 -1.45
N LEU A 42 -2.95 14.75 -1.34
CA LEU A 42 -1.81 15.65 -1.36
C LEU A 42 -1.65 16.37 -0.01
N ILE A 43 -0.42 16.79 0.31
CA ILE A 43 -0.18 17.70 1.44
C ILE A 43 -0.83 19.05 1.13
N ASN A 44 -1.79 19.47 1.96
CA ASN A 44 -2.49 20.76 1.85
C ASN A 44 -3.04 21.04 0.43
N ASN A 45 -3.50 20.01 -0.29
CA ASN A 45 -3.92 20.10 -1.70
C ASN A 45 -2.86 20.68 -2.65
N SER A 46 -1.57 20.58 -2.30
CA SER A 46 -0.46 21.15 -3.04
C SER A 46 0.46 20.07 -3.60
N PHE A 47 0.53 19.99 -4.93
CA PHE A 47 1.50 19.14 -5.63
C PHE A 47 2.94 19.52 -5.30
N THR A 48 3.25 20.82 -5.17
CA THR A 48 4.60 21.30 -4.86
C THR A 48 5.04 20.87 -3.47
N GLN A 49 4.21 21.04 -2.45
CA GLN A 49 4.54 20.60 -1.09
C GLN A 49 4.70 19.09 -1.03
N THR A 50 3.79 18.36 -1.70
CA THR A 50 3.84 16.90 -1.81
C THR A 50 5.15 16.44 -2.44
N LYS A 51 5.54 17.00 -3.59
CA LYS A 51 6.79 16.69 -4.29
C LYS A 51 8.02 16.95 -3.42
N ASN A 52 8.07 18.12 -2.77
CA ASN A 52 9.20 18.49 -1.92
C ASN A 52 9.36 17.52 -0.76
N LYS A 53 8.25 17.19 -0.08
CA LYS A 53 8.26 16.24 1.03
C LYS A 53 8.70 14.86 0.57
N THR A 54 8.26 14.41 -0.60
CA THR A 54 8.57 13.05 -1.06
C THR A 54 10.01 12.93 -1.56
N MET A 55 10.57 14.01 -2.10
CA MET A 55 12.01 14.12 -2.38
C MET A 55 12.85 14.08 -1.10
N GLU A 56 12.45 14.82 -0.06
CA GLU A 56 13.10 14.79 1.27
C GLU A 56 13.03 13.39 1.90
N LEU A 57 11.88 12.73 1.77
CA LEU A 57 11.66 11.37 2.27
C LEU A 57 12.30 10.29 1.42
N GLY A 58 12.72 10.59 0.18
CA GLY A 58 13.24 9.60 -0.75
C GLY A 58 12.26 8.46 -1.05
N ILE A 59 10.96 8.77 -1.07
CA ILE A 59 9.89 7.79 -1.33
C ILE A 59 9.18 8.08 -2.65
N SER A 60 8.65 7.03 -3.28
CA SER A 60 7.69 7.13 -4.38
C SER A 60 6.39 6.41 -4.02
N PHE A 61 5.29 6.86 -4.62
CA PHE A 61 3.94 6.37 -4.34
C PHE A 61 3.00 6.74 -5.48
N ASP A 62 1.85 6.09 -5.49
CA ASP A 62 0.75 6.39 -6.39
C ASP A 62 -0.33 7.23 -5.69
N ILE A 63 -1.00 8.09 -6.44
CA ILE A 63 -2.23 8.76 -6.01
C ILE A 63 -3.35 8.22 -6.89
N ASP A 64 -4.18 7.37 -6.32
CA ASP A 64 -5.33 6.80 -7.02
C ASP A 64 -6.53 6.74 -6.06
N PRO A 65 -7.42 7.75 -6.08
CA PRO A 65 -8.62 7.78 -5.26
C PRO A 65 -9.55 6.59 -5.51
N SER A 66 -9.59 6.07 -6.74
CA SER A 66 -10.48 4.97 -7.11
C SER A 66 -10.15 3.68 -6.37
N LEU A 67 -8.87 3.45 -6.02
CA LEU A 67 -8.47 2.31 -5.20
C LEU A 67 -8.97 2.41 -3.75
N PHE A 68 -9.01 3.63 -3.18
CA PHE A 68 -9.57 3.83 -1.85
C PHE A 68 -11.08 3.52 -1.82
N GLU A 69 -11.80 3.94 -2.85
CA GLU A 69 -13.23 3.65 -3.02
C GLU A 69 -13.46 2.15 -3.26
N GLN A 70 -12.73 1.54 -4.19
CA GLN A 70 -12.82 0.12 -4.54
C GLN A 70 -12.65 -0.78 -3.31
N TYR A 71 -11.63 -0.53 -2.50
CA TYR A 71 -11.33 -1.35 -1.33
C TYR A 71 -12.00 -0.87 -0.04
N LYS A 72 -12.81 0.21 -0.09
CA LYS A 72 -13.50 0.81 1.06
C LYS A 72 -12.53 1.09 2.21
N ILE A 73 -11.50 1.89 1.91
CA ILE A 73 -10.43 2.23 2.85
C ILE A 73 -10.73 3.57 3.49
N ASP A 74 -11.26 3.55 4.71
CA ASP A 74 -11.61 4.77 5.47
C ASP A 74 -10.50 5.19 6.44
N VAL A 75 -9.74 4.22 6.97
CA VAL A 75 -8.59 4.41 7.87
C VAL A 75 -7.29 4.00 7.20
N VAL A 76 -6.16 4.51 7.67
CA VAL A 76 -4.80 4.14 7.23
C VAL A 76 -3.89 3.95 8.45
N PRO A 77 -2.85 3.09 8.38
CA PRO A 77 -2.45 2.28 7.23
C PRO A 77 -3.32 1.04 7.01
N VAL A 78 -3.43 0.61 5.74
CA VAL A 78 -4.08 -0.66 5.36
C VAL A 78 -3.27 -1.37 4.29
N ILE A 79 -3.04 -2.67 4.48
CA ILE A 79 -2.44 -3.54 3.47
C ILE A 79 -3.56 -4.34 2.82
N VAL A 80 -3.64 -4.28 1.49
CA VAL A 80 -4.59 -5.04 0.68
C VAL A 80 -3.83 -6.02 -0.19
N ILE A 81 -4.26 -7.27 -0.17
CA ILE A 81 -3.84 -8.28 -1.12
C ILE A 81 -5.06 -8.68 -1.93
N ASP A 82 -4.98 -8.48 -3.23
CA ASP A 82 -6.03 -8.80 -4.17
C ASP A 82 -5.56 -9.91 -5.11
N ASP A 83 -6.13 -11.11 -4.93
CA ASP A 83 -5.91 -12.25 -5.82
C ASP A 83 -7.09 -12.35 -6.79
N GLU A 84 -6.96 -11.66 -7.92
CA GLU A 84 -8.03 -11.56 -8.92
C GLU A 84 -8.41 -12.93 -9.49
N LYS A 85 -7.47 -13.89 -9.56
CA LYS A 85 -7.75 -15.25 -10.05
C LYS A 85 -8.63 -16.04 -9.09
N ARG A 86 -8.49 -15.81 -7.78
CA ARG A 86 -9.26 -16.51 -6.75
C ARG A 86 -10.51 -15.72 -6.33
N GLY A 87 -10.70 -14.50 -6.84
CA GLY A 87 -11.73 -13.59 -6.36
C GLY A 87 -11.60 -13.26 -4.88
N LEU A 88 -10.36 -13.31 -4.35
CA LEU A 88 -10.08 -13.20 -2.93
C LEU A 88 -9.35 -11.90 -2.64
N THR A 89 -10.00 -11.01 -1.91
CA THR A 89 -9.39 -9.78 -1.41
C THR A 89 -9.26 -9.87 0.11
N LYS A 90 -8.02 -9.80 0.61
CA LYS A 90 -7.71 -9.74 2.05
C LYS A 90 -7.26 -8.33 2.41
N LYS A 91 -7.77 -7.78 3.53
CA LYS A 91 -7.41 -6.45 4.05
C LYS A 91 -6.90 -6.60 5.48
N LEU A 92 -5.78 -5.97 5.79
CA LEU A 92 -5.21 -5.92 7.13
C LEU A 92 -5.05 -4.46 7.56
N THR A 93 -5.66 -4.13 8.70
CA THR A 93 -5.64 -2.79 9.29
C THR A 93 -4.75 -2.78 10.53
N GLY A 94 -4.13 -1.63 10.81
CA GLY A 94 -3.29 -1.43 12.00
C GLY A 94 -1.80 -1.36 11.69
N HIS A 95 -1.02 -0.89 12.66
CA HIS A 95 0.44 -0.81 12.59
C HIS A 95 1.06 -2.20 12.72
N ILE A 96 0.99 -2.97 11.63
CA ILE A 96 1.57 -4.31 11.52
C ILE A 96 2.66 -4.24 10.44
N PRO A 97 3.88 -4.76 10.69
CA PRO A 97 4.89 -4.90 9.65
C PRO A 97 4.37 -5.74 8.48
N LEU A 98 4.72 -5.40 7.24
CA LEU A 98 4.21 -6.13 6.06
C LEU A 98 4.56 -7.63 6.11
N ALA A 99 5.72 -7.98 6.65
CA ALA A 99 6.11 -9.38 6.83
C ALA A 99 5.11 -10.18 7.68
N ALA A 100 4.72 -9.63 8.83
CA ALA A 100 3.72 -10.25 9.70
C ALA A 100 2.33 -10.28 9.04
N ALA A 101 1.99 -9.24 8.27
CA ALA A 101 0.76 -9.23 7.47
C ALA A 101 0.73 -10.38 6.43
N LEU A 102 1.85 -10.63 5.75
CA LEU A 102 1.99 -11.73 4.79
C LEU A 102 1.93 -13.11 5.47
N GLU A 103 2.51 -13.27 6.65
CA GLU A 103 2.44 -14.51 7.45
C GLU A 103 1.00 -14.84 7.85
N ILE A 104 0.29 -13.88 8.47
CA ILE A 104 -1.13 -14.03 8.85
C ILE A 104 -1.98 -14.40 7.64
N MET A 105 -1.67 -13.83 6.47
CA MET A 105 -2.43 -14.09 5.24
C MET A 105 -2.14 -15.47 4.62
N ASN A 106 -0.95 -16.04 4.86
CA ASN A 106 -0.57 -17.37 4.38
C ASN A 106 -1.12 -18.48 5.29
N GLU A 107 -1.15 -18.29 6.61
CA GLU A 107 -1.65 -19.29 7.57
C GLU A 107 -3.15 -19.57 7.39
N ASN A 108 -3.94 -18.55 7.03
CA ASN A 108 -5.38 -18.67 6.80
C ASN A 108 -5.74 -19.21 5.39
N THR A 109 -4.94 -20.11 4.83
CA THR A 109 -5.19 -20.74 3.52
C THR A 109 -5.19 -22.27 3.59
N GLN A 110 -5.30 -22.86 4.79
CA GLN A 110 -5.63 -24.28 4.96
C GLN A 110 -7.14 -24.50 5.12
#